data_AF-A0A2D9RBM8-F1
#
_entry.id   AF-A0A2D9RBM8-F1
#
_cell.length_a   1.000
_cell.length_b   1.000
_cell.length_c   1.000
_cell.angle_alpha   90.00
_cell.angle_beta   90.00
_cell.angle_gamma   90.00
#
_symmetry.space_group_name_H-M   'P 1'
#
loop_
_entity.id
_entity.type
_entity.pdbx_description
1 polymer ?
#
loop_
_entity_poly.entity_id
_entity_poly.type
_entity_poly.pdbx_seq_one_letter_code
_entity_poly.pdbx_strand_id
1 'polypeptide(L)'
;MGANDAALRVKDAIEQLKTQNVKDRQLVDVLELSGVLTDAMGHFFTALDETIKDEFVDIASFIKKARNEIGDLRPKDIQNNRIPSAGEELEAIVADTEVATDKIMQTAEDVLALDPDTTEDFGMQIQDKMLVIIEACSFQDLTGQRVSKVVSTLKQIEDRISRFAEAMGIQETEVELTAEEQRRQDLLLNGPAIGGPETAQDDIDAMFAEHNTAGQDDIDALFSTDDDDKKKDKDEEVSQDDIDALFG
;
A
#
# COMPACT_ATOMS: atom_id res chain seq x y z
N MET A 1 -9.44 -50.42 -5.86
CA MET A 1 -10.89 -50.53 -6.11
C MET A 1 -11.51 -49.30 -5.49
N GLY A 2 -12.15 -48.44 -6.28
CA GLY A 2 -12.76 -47.21 -5.72
C GLY A 2 -13.94 -47.54 -4.80
N ALA A 3 -14.26 -46.65 -3.86
CA ALA A 3 -15.37 -46.81 -2.91
C ALA A 3 -16.71 -47.17 -3.59
N ASN A 4 -16.92 -46.72 -4.83
CA ASN A 4 -18.09 -47.03 -5.64
C ASN A 4 -18.19 -48.51 -6.05
N ASP A 5 -17.06 -49.16 -6.33
CA ASP A 5 -17.01 -50.58 -6.73
C ASP A 5 -17.24 -51.51 -5.52
N ALA A 6 -16.73 -51.12 -4.35
CA ALA A 6 -17.02 -51.80 -3.08
C ALA A 6 -18.51 -51.64 -2.69
N ALA A 7 -19.08 -50.44 -2.84
CA ALA A 7 -20.49 -50.17 -2.59
C ALA A 7 -21.42 -50.96 -3.53
N LEU A 8 -21.06 -51.09 -4.81
CA LEU A 8 -21.79 -51.89 -5.79
C LEU A 8 -21.77 -53.38 -5.43
N ARG A 9 -20.64 -53.93 -5.00
CA ARG A 9 -20.57 -55.33 -4.53
C ARG A 9 -21.39 -55.59 -3.27
N VAL A 10 -21.37 -54.66 -2.31
CA VAL A 10 -22.22 -54.76 -1.10
C VAL A 10 -23.70 -54.72 -1.50
N LYS A 11 -24.08 -53.81 -2.41
CA LYS A 11 -25.44 -53.70 -2.92
C LYS A 11 -25.89 -54.98 -3.63
N ASP A 12 -25.06 -55.52 -4.52
CA ASP A 12 -25.35 -56.75 -5.26
C ASP A 12 -25.49 -57.95 -4.31
N ALA A 13 -24.64 -58.04 -3.28
CA ALA A 13 -24.75 -59.08 -2.24
C ALA A 13 -26.06 -58.96 -1.44
N ILE A 14 -26.50 -57.73 -1.13
CA ILE A 14 -27.78 -57.48 -0.44
C ILE A 14 -28.99 -57.74 -1.36
N GLU A 15 -28.91 -57.44 -2.65
CA GLU A 15 -29.99 -57.73 -3.62
C GLU A 15 -30.12 -59.24 -3.90
N GLN A 16 -28.99 -59.96 -3.98
CA GLN A 16 -28.98 -61.43 -4.04
C GLN A 16 -29.58 -62.05 -2.77
N LEU A 17 -29.43 -61.37 -1.63
CA LEU A 17 -30.03 -61.80 -0.37
C LEU A 17 -31.54 -61.61 -0.32
N LYS A 18 -32.03 -60.50 -0.87
CA LYS A 18 -33.45 -60.16 -0.86
C LYS A 18 -34.28 -61.05 -1.81
N THR A 19 -33.64 -61.60 -2.83
CA THR A 19 -34.27 -62.44 -3.86
C THR A 19 -34.32 -63.93 -3.49
N GLN A 20 -33.51 -64.40 -2.52
CA GLN A 20 -33.53 -65.79 -2.07
C GLN A 20 -34.26 -65.94 -0.72
N ASN A 21 -35.27 -66.82 -0.68
CA ASN A 21 -36.16 -67.01 0.47
C ASN A 21 -35.40 -67.62 1.67
N VAL A 22 -35.28 -66.87 2.76
CA VAL A 22 -34.42 -67.17 3.94
C VAL A 22 -34.88 -68.40 4.74
N LYS A 23 -36.11 -68.87 4.55
CA LYS A 23 -36.75 -69.88 5.40
C LYS A 23 -36.22 -71.33 5.28
N ASP A 24 -35.48 -71.66 4.21
CA ASP A 24 -35.05 -73.05 3.93
C ASP A 24 -33.52 -73.29 3.96
N ARG A 25 -32.72 -72.35 4.47
CA ARG A 25 -31.24 -72.47 4.44
C ARG A 25 -30.66 -73.36 5.55
N GLN A 26 -29.58 -74.09 5.23
CA GLN A 26 -28.76 -74.76 6.24
C GLN A 26 -27.92 -73.70 6.99
N LEU A 27 -27.66 -73.92 8.28
CA LEU A 27 -26.93 -72.97 9.14
C LEU A 27 -25.56 -72.55 8.57
N VAL A 28 -24.95 -73.42 7.77
CA VAL A 28 -23.67 -73.22 7.08
C VAL A 28 -23.77 -72.11 6.03
N ASP A 29 -24.87 -72.04 5.27
CA ASP A 29 -25.10 -71.03 4.23
C ASP A 29 -25.30 -69.62 4.81
N VAL A 30 -25.79 -69.55 6.06
CA VAL A 30 -25.97 -68.28 6.78
C VAL A 30 -24.63 -67.79 7.34
N LEU A 31 -23.77 -68.71 7.81
CA LEU A 31 -22.43 -68.39 8.30
C LEU A 31 -21.49 -67.95 7.17
N GLU A 32 -21.51 -68.64 6.03
CA GLU A 32 -20.72 -68.26 4.85
C GLU A 32 -21.09 -66.86 4.36
N LEU A 33 -22.39 -66.58 4.29
CA LEU A 33 -22.92 -65.28 3.94
C LEU A 33 -22.51 -64.17 4.92
N SER A 34 -22.54 -64.44 6.23
CA SER A 34 -22.05 -63.49 7.24
C SER A 34 -20.56 -63.16 7.04
N GLY A 35 -19.76 -64.14 6.60
CA GLY A 35 -18.36 -63.94 6.23
C GLY A 35 -18.23 -62.99 5.03
N VAL A 36 -18.98 -63.25 3.96
CA VAL A 36 -18.99 -62.40 2.75
C VAL A 36 -19.43 -60.96 3.08
N LEU A 37 -20.44 -60.79 3.94
CA LEU A 37 -20.90 -59.46 4.34
C LEU A 37 -19.86 -58.72 5.18
N THR A 38 -19.13 -59.43 6.05
CA THR A 38 -18.08 -58.86 6.90
C THR A 38 -16.86 -58.44 6.07
N ASP A 39 -16.45 -59.28 5.10
CA ASP A 39 -15.36 -58.94 4.17
C ASP A 39 -15.74 -57.75 3.27
N ALA A 40 -16.96 -57.74 2.75
CA ALA A 40 -17.45 -56.63 1.94
C ALA A 40 -17.53 -55.32 2.73
N MET A 41 -17.96 -55.38 4.00
CA MET A 41 -17.93 -54.23 4.91
C MET A 41 -16.51 -53.75 5.20
N GLY A 42 -15.56 -54.66 5.44
CA GLY A 42 -14.15 -54.31 5.65
C GLY A 42 -13.54 -53.58 4.45
N HIS A 43 -13.82 -54.04 3.23
CA HIS A 43 -13.40 -53.37 2.01
C HIS A 43 -14.08 -52.01 1.81
N PHE A 44 -15.37 -51.90 2.14
CA PHE A 44 -16.10 -50.63 2.07
C PHE A 44 -15.52 -49.58 3.03
N PHE A 45 -15.28 -49.93 4.30
CA PHE A 45 -14.71 -49.00 5.27
C PHE A 45 -13.28 -48.59 4.91
N THR A 46 -12.46 -49.51 4.40
CA THR A 46 -11.10 -49.19 3.95
C THR A 46 -11.12 -48.20 2.79
N ALA A 47 -11.99 -48.42 1.80
CA ALA A 47 -12.12 -47.52 0.67
C ALA A 47 -12.71 -46.15 1.06
N LEU A 48 -13.64 -46.13 2.02
CA LEU A 48 -14.21 -44.91 2.57
C LEU A 48 -13.16 -44.10 3.34
N ASP A 49 -12.36 -44.74 4.19
CA ASP A 49 -11.27 -44.11 4.94
C ASP A 49 -10.22 -43.50 4.02
N GLU A 50 -9.85 -44.20 2.95
CA GLU A 50 -8.89 -43.71 1.96
C GLU A 50 -9.45 -42.49 1.19
N THR A 51 -10.71 -42.55 0.76
CA THR A 51 -11.38 -41.44 0.07
C THR A 51 -11.52 -40.20 0.98
N ILE A 52 -11.93 -40.40 2.23
CA ILE A 52 -12.07 -39.32 3.21
C ILE A 52 -10.71 -38.69 3.52
N LYS A 53 -9.65 -39.52 3.65
CA LYS A 53 -8.29 -39.01 3.83
C LYS A 53 -7.85 -38.14 2.67
N ASP A 54 -8.09 -38.58 1.44
CA ASP A 54 -7.71 -37.83 0.24
C ASP A 54 -8.46 -36.49 0.18
N GLU A 55 -9.77 -36.47 0.48
CA GLU A 55 -10.53 -35.23 0.58
C GLU A 55 -9.98 -34.27 1.65
N PHE A 56 -9.61 -34.78 2.83
CA PHE A 56 -9.01 -33.94 3.86
C PHE A 56 -7.64 -33.39 3.45
N VAL A 57 -6.83 -34.19 2.74
CA VAL A 57 -5.54 -33.73 2.19
C VAL A 57 -5.76 -32.64 1.14
N ASP A 58 -6.75 -32.81 0.26
CA ASP A 58 -7.10 -31.81 -0.75
C ASP A 58 -7.58 -30.51 -0.11
N ILE A 59 -8.48 -30.57 0.88
CA ILE A 59 -8.94 -29.40 1.65
C ILE A 59 -7.76 -28.74 2.36
N ALA A 60 -6.88 -29.51 3.01
CA ALA A 60 -5.71 -28.96 3.68
C ALA A 60 -4.75 -28.29 2.69
N SER A 61 -4.56 -28.86 1.49
CA SER A 61 -3.76 -28.27 0.42
C SER A 61 -4.37 -26.96 -0.08
N PHE A 62 -5.70 -26.92 -0.22
CA PHE A 62 -6.44 -25.75 -0.65
C PHE A 62 -6.36 -24.63 0.40
N ILE A 63 -6.53 -24.95 1.68
CA ILE A 63 -6.35 -24.00 2.79
C ILE A 63 -4.92 -23.49 2.81
N LYS A 64 -3.91 -24.35 2.62
CA LYS A 64 -2.50 -23.94 2.58
C LYS A 64 -2.21 -23.02 1.40
N LYS A 65 -2.75 -23.33 0.22
CA LYS A 65 -2.60 -22.50 -0.98
C LYS A 65 -3.29 -21.15 -0.79
N ALA A 66 -4.53 -21.13 -0.31
CA ALA A 66 -5.25 -19.90 0.03
C ALA A 66 -4.50 -19.09 1.09
N ARG A 67 -3.95 -19.72 2.14
CA ARG A 67 -3.12 -19.06 3.15
C ARG A 67 -1.87 -18.44 2.56
N ASN A 68 -1.22 -19.11 1.61
CA ASN A 68 -0.03 -18.58 0.95
C ASN A 68 -0.38 -17.43 0.00
N GLU A 69 -1.41 -17.57 -0.85
CA GLU A 69 -1.88 -16.52 -1.76
C GLU A 69 -2.37 -15.28 -1.00
N ILE A 70 -2.98 -15.49 0.18
CA ILE A 70 -3.36 -14.42 1.11
C ILE A 70 -2.14 -13.84 1.86
N GLY A 71 -1.16 -14.67 2.19
CA GLY A 71 0.12 -14.20 2.74
C GLY A 71 0.86 -13.31 1.74
N ASP A 72 0.76 -13.63 0.45
CA ASP A 72 1.34 -12.86 -0.66
C ASP A 72 0.64 -11.52 -0.89
N LEU A 73 -0.63 -11.37 -0.48
CA LEU A 73 -1.30 -10.06 -0.36
C LEU A 73 -0.62 -9.15 0.68
N ARG A 74 0.40 -9.67 1.40
CA ARG A 74 1.33 -8.95 2.27
C ARG A 74 0.64 -7.81 3.01
N PRO A 75 -0.01 -8.08 4.15
CA PRO A 75 -0.45 -7.05 5.08
C PRO A 75 0.64 -6.01 5.37
N LYS A 76 1.91 -6.45 5.36
CA LYS A 76 3.11 -5.61 5.45
C LYS A 76 3.33 -4.65 4.28
N ASP A 77 2.96 -4.97 3.04
CA ASP A 77 3.03 -4.01 1.92
C ASP A 77 1.93 -2.94 2.06
N ILE A 78 0.76 -3.30 2.61
CA ILE A 78 -0.29 -2.30 2.91
C ILE A 78 0.13 -1.41 4.09
N GLN A 79 0.72 -1.98 5.15
CA GLN A 79 1.29 -1.23 6.27
C GLN A 79 2.49 -0.36 5.84
N ASN A 80 3.38 -0.88 4.99
CA ASN A 80 4.64 -0.22 4.62
C ASN A 80 4.55 0.71 3.39
N ASN A 81 3.57 0.56 2.50
CA ASN A 81 3.44 1.42 1.31
C ASN A 81 2.10 2.18 1.21
N ARG A 82 0.99 1.70 1.79
CA ARG A 82 -0.30 2.42 1.73
C ARG A 82 -0.56 3.36 2.91
N ILE A 83 0.00 3.10 4.08
CA ILE A 83 -0.04 4.05 5.20
C ILE A 83 0.86 5.28 4.95
N PRO A 84 2.07 5.17 4.36
CA PRO A 84 2.87 6.35 4.00
C PRO A 84 2.19 7.27 2.98
N SER A 85 1.53 6.72 1.95
CA SER A 85 0.75 7.53 0.99
C SER A 85 -0.43 8.25 1.66
N ALA A 86 -0.99 7.67 2.71
CA ALA A 86 -1.95 8.36 3.57
C ALA A 86 -1.30 9.44 4.44
N GLY A 87 -0.04 9.26 4.85
CA GLY A 87 0.78 10.29 5.49
C GLY A 87 1.01 11.49 4.56
N GLU A 88 1.35 11.24 3.29
CA GLU A 88 1.52 12.30 2.27
C GLU A 88 0.23 13.13 2.06
N GLU A 89 -0.93 12.47 2.00
CA GLU A 89 -2.22 13.16 1.93
C GLU A 89 -2.53 13.95 3.22
N LEU A 90 -2.11 13.45 4.38
CA LEU A 90 -2.24 14.20 5.64
C LEU A 90 -1.29 15.39 5.70
N GLU A 91 -0.06 15.27 5.19
CA GLU A 91 0.91 16.36 5.08
C GLU A 91 0.43 17.46 4.13
N ALA A 92 -0.11 17.10 2.97
CA ALA A 92 -0.71 18.05 2.05
C ALA A 92 -1.83 18.85 2.72
N ILE A 93 -2.64 18.18 3.55
CA ILE A 93 -3.68 18.85 4.30
C ILE A 93 -3.12 19.75 5.42
N VAL A 94 -2.08 19.31 6.13
CA VAL A 94 -1.42 20.16 7.15
C VAL A 94 -0.87 21.43 6.51
N ALA A 95 -0.22 21.31 5.35
CA ALA A 95 0.26 22.46 4.57
C ALA A 95 -0.89 23.41 4.18
N ASP A 96 -2.02 22.87 3.69
CA ASP A 96 -3.22 23.68 3.40
C ASP A 96 -3.76 24.41 4.64
N THR A 97 -3.69 23.78 5.82
CA THR A 97 -4.12 24.42 7.07
C THR A 97 -3.16 25.50 7.56
N GLU A 98 -1.86 25.35 7.29
CA GLU A 98 -0.83 26.37 7.59
C GLU A 98 -1.07 27.61 6.74
N VAL A 99 -1.24 27.45 5.42
CA VAL A 99 -1.56 28.54 4.49
C VAL A 99 -2.85 29.27 4.88
N ALA A 100 -3.89 28.53 5.28
CA ALA A 100 -5.15 29.13 5.73
C ALA A 100 -4.95 29.94 7.03
N THR A 101 -4.14 29.44 7.95
CA THR A 101 -3.83 30.10 9.23
C THR A 101 -3.02 31.37 9.01
N ASP A 102 -2.00 31.32 8.17
CA ASP A 102 -1.21 32.49 7.78
C ASP A 102 -2.08 33.58 7.15
N LYS A 103 -2.99 33.19 6.25
CA LYS A 103 -3.94 34.13 5.63
C LYS A 103 -4.85 34.78 6.68
N ILE A 104 -5.32 34.03 7.67
CA ILE A 104 -6.15 34.57 8.77
C ILE A 104 -5.33 35.57 9.60
N MET A 105 -4.11 35.19 9.99
CA MET A 105 -3.22 36.02 10.81
C MET A 105 -2.85 37.31 10.10
N GLN A 106 -2.43 37.22 8.83
CA GLN A 106 -2.06 38.39 8.04
C GLN A 106 -3.25 39.33 7.80
N THR A 107 -4.44 38.79 7.56
CA THR A 107 -5.66 39.61 7.41
C THR A 107 -6.04 40.28 8.74
N ALA A 108 -5.81 39.62 9.87
CA ALA A 108 -6.03 40.21 11.19
C ALA A 108 -5.00 41.31 11.51
N GLU A 109 -3.74 41.13 11.11
CA GLU A 109 -2.70 42.15 11.21
C GLU A 109 -3.03 43.38 10.35
N ASP A 110 -3.47 43.16 9.12
CA ASP A 110 -3.95 44.25 8.24
C ASP A 110 -5.06 45.06 8.90
N VAL A 111 -6.01 44.38 9.56
CA VAL A 111 -7.09 45.04 10.32
C VAL A 111 -6.56 45.89 11.47
N LEU A 112 -5.56 45.39 12.19
CA LEU A 112 -4.93 46.12 13.31
C LEU A 112 -4.08 47.30 12.83
N ALA A 113 -3.57 47.25 11.61
CA ALA A 113 -2.79 48.34 11.01
C ALA A 113 -3.67 49.50 10.49
N LEU A 114 -4.98 49.29 10.33
CA LEU A 114 -5.91 50.35 9.93
C LEU A 114 -6.11 51.36 11.07
N ASP A 115 -5.84 52.63 10.80
CA ASP A 115 -6.09 53.73 11.72
C ASP A 115 -7.45 54.39 11.38
N PRO A 116 -8.42 54.41 12.33
CA PRO A 116 -9.75 54.97 12.11
C PRO A 116 -9.76 56.46 11.76
N ASP A 117 -8.72 57.21 12.14
CA ASP A 117 -8.68 58.67 11.92
C ASP A 117 -8.04 59.05 10.57
N THR A 118 -7.24 58.16 9.98
CA THR A 118 -6.50 58.43 8.74
C THR A 118 -6.93 57.56 7.56
N THR A 119 -7.64 56.46 7.81
CA THR A 119 -8.05 55.53 6.76
C THR A 119 -9.40 55.94 6.16
N GLU A 120 -9.40 56.26 4.87
CA GLU A 120 -10.62 56.46 4.09
C GLU A 120 -11.40 55.15 3.97
N ASP A 121 -12.74 55.21 4.08
CA ASP A 121 -13.63 54.05 4.05
C ASP A 121 -13.28 52.95 5.08
N PHE A 122 -12.74 53.32 6.25
CA PHE A 122 -12.35 52.41 7.34
C PHE A 122 -13.35 51.28 7.60
N GLY A 123 -14.64 51.62 7.72
CA GLY A 123 -15.69 50.63 7.98
C GLY A 123 -15.86 49.60 6.85
N MET A 124 -15.69 50.02 5.59
CA MET A 124 -15.78 49.12 4.43
C MET A 124 -14.55 48.23 4.33
N GLN A 125 -13.36 48.76 4.62
CA GLN A 125 -12.11 47.98 4.64
C GLN A 125 -12.11 46.92 5.75
N ILE A 126 -12.58 47.27 6.95
CA ILE A 126 -12.79 46.30 8.04
C ILE A 126 -13.76 45.20 7.60
N GLN A 127 -14.88 45.58 6.99
CA GLN A 127 -15.89 44.61 6.55
C GLN A 127 -15.34 43.64 5.50
N ASP A 128 -14.55 44.14 4.54
CA ASP A 128 -13.92 43.33 3.51
C ASP A 128 -12.89 42.35 4.09
N LYS A 129 -12.02 42.83 4.98
CA LYS A 129 -11.04 41.99 5.68
C LYS A 129 -11.71 40.94 6.58
N MET A 130 -12.83 41.26 7.22
CA MET A 130 -13.60 40.28 7.99
C MET A 130 -14.24 39.21 7.11
N LEU A 131 -14.69 39.55 5.90
CA LEU A 131 -15.18 38.56 4.93
C LEU A 131 -14.06 37.59 4.52
N VAL A 132 -12.85 38.09 4.30
CA VAL A 132 -11.68 37.26 3.97
C VAL A 132 -11.34 36.29 5.12
N ILE A 133 -11.40 36.74 6.38
CA ILE A 133 -11.19 35.86 7.55
C ILE A 133 -12.27 34.78 7.61
N ILE A 134 -13.55 35.14 7.44
CA ILE A 134 -14.66 34.19 7.46
C ILE A 134 -14.52 33.14 6.36
N GLU A 135 -14.14 33.57 5.15
CA GLU A 135 -13.89 32.67 4.04
C GLU A 135 -12.74 31.70 4.34
N ALA A 136 -11.61 32.19 4.84
CA ALA A 136 -10.46 31.37 5.21
C ALA A 136 -10.81 30.33 6.30
N CYS A 137 -11.54 30.74 7.35
CA CYS A 137 -12.01 29.84 8.40
C CYS A 137 -12.96 28.75 7.86
N SER A 138 -13.84 29.10 6.90
CA SER A 138 -14.76 28.15 6.27
C SER A 138 -14.02 27.07 5.47
N PHE A 139 -12.97 27.46 4.73
CA PHE A 139 -12.12 26.51 4.03
C PHE A 139 -11.33 25.61 4.98
N GLN A 140 -10.79 26.16 6.08
CA GLN A 140 -10.12 25.38 7.11
C GLN A 140 -11.03 24.32 7.74
N ASP A 141 -12.29 24.66 8.04
CA ASP A 141 -13.26 23.71 8.62
C ASP A 141 -13.53 22.53 7.67
N LEU A 142 -13.75 22.80 6.38
CA LEU A 142 -13.94 21.76 5.37
C LEU A 142 -12.71 20.84 5.27
N THR A 143 -11.51 21.43 5.34
CA THR A 143 -10.24 20.70 5.34
C THR A 143 -10.10 19.82 6.58
N GLY A 144 -10.41 20.33 7.78
CA GLY A 144 -10.39 19.54 9.02
C GLY A 144 -11.39 18.37 9.04
N GLN A 145 -12.57 18.56 8.44
CA GLN A 145 -13.54 17.48 8.23
C GLN A 145 -13.02 16.41 7.27
N ARG A 146 -12.35 16.81 6.17
CA ARG A 146 -11.72 15.87 5.24
C ARG A 146 -10.63 15.04 5.91
N VAL A 147 -9.76 15.66 6.72
CA VAL A 147 -8.76 14.95 7.54
C VAL A 147 -9.42 13.90 8.40
N SER A 148 -10.41 14.32 9.21
CA SER A 148 -11.08 13.42 10.15
C SER A 148 -11.68 12.21 9.44
N LYS A 149 -12.24 12.41 8.24
CA LYS A 149 -12.80 11.33 7.43
C LYS A 149 -11.71 10.39 6.87
N VAL A 150 -10.62 10.93 6.35
CA VAL A 150 -9.48 10.14 5.84
C VAL A 150 -8.86 9.31 6.97
N VAL A 151 -8.52 9.94 8.10
CA VAL A 151 -7.97 9.28 9.28
C VAL A 151 -8.91 8.18 9.79
N SER A 152 -10.22 8.46 9.88
CA SER A 152 -11.19 7.45 10.31
C SER A 152 -11.25 6.24 9.38
N THR A 153 -11.11 6.47 8.07
CA THR A 153 -11.12 5.41 7.06
C THR A 153 -9.86 4.56 7.15
N LEU A 154 -8.70 5.20 7.34
CA LEU A 154 -7.42 4.50 7.53
C LEU A 154 -7.42 3.63 8.78
N LYS A 155 -7.95 4.15 9.91
CA LYS A 155 -8.11 3.37 11.14
C LYS A 155 -9.02 2.16 10.96
N GLN A 156 -10.08 2.27 10.16
CA GLN A 156 -10.96 1.12 9.84
C GLN A 156 -10.26 0.08 8.98
N ILE A 157 -9.40 0.52 8.05
CA ILE A 157 -8.60 -0.37 7.22
C ILE A 157 -7.57 -1.09 8.09
N GLU A 158 -6.87 -0.36 8.96
CA GLU A 158 -5.92 -0.90 9.94
C GLU A 158 -6.57 -1.96 10.83
N ASP A 159 -7.71 -1.66 11.47
CA ASP A 159 -8.44 -2.62 12.33
C ASP A 159 -8.82 -3.90 11.56
N ARG A 160 -9.29 -3.77 10.32
CA ARG A 160 -9.61 -4.93 9.47
C ARG A 160 -8.39 -5.76 9.13
N ILE A 161 -7.25 -5.12 8.85
CA ILE A 161 -6.00 -5.81 8.56
C ILE A 161 -5.49 -6.54 9.80
N SER A 162 -5.51 -5.90 10.96
CA SER A 162 -5.10 -6.51 12.23
C SER A 162 -5.95 -7.73 12.58
N ARG A 163 -7.28 -7.59 12.53
CA ARG A 163 -8.22 -8.71 12.77
C ARG A 163 -8.04 -9.84 11.77
N PHE A 164 -7.72 -9.52 10.52
CA PHE A 164 -7.45 -10.50 9.49
C PHE A 164 -6.14 -11.25 9.74
N ALA A 165 -5.08 -10.55 10.14
CA ALA A 165 -3.80 -11.14 10.51
C ALA A 165 -3.94 -12.10 11.72
N GLU A 166 -4.69 -11.69 12.75
CA GLU A 166 -5.01 -12.51 13.91
C GLU A 166 -5.77 -13.79 13.52
N ALA A 167 -6.84 -13.66 12.72
CA ALA A 167 -7.65 -14.80 12.28
C ALA A 167 -6.87 -15.82 11.44
N MET A 168 -5.87 -15.35 10.68
CA MET A 168 -5.01 -16.19 9.85
C MET A 168 -3.84 -16.81 10.63
N GLY A 169 -3.70 -16.51 11.92
CA GLY A 169 -2.58 -16.98 12.75
C GLY A 169 -1.22 -16.58 12.18
N ILE A 170 -1.17 -15.45 11.45
CA ILE A 170 0.08 -14.87 10.99
C ILE A 170 0.70 -14.25 12.24
N GLN A 171 1.57 -15.00 12.92
CA GLN A 171 2.42 -14.40 13.94
C GLN A 171 3.21 -13.30 13.25
N GLU A 172 3.13 -12.08 13.81
CA GLU A 172 4.02 -10.98 13.49
C GLU A 172 5.45 -11.46 13.70
N THR A 173 6.03 -12.08 12.67
CA THR A 173 7.47 -12.16 12.57
C THR A 173 7.85 -10.73 12.26
N GLU A 174 8.44 -10.00 13.22
CA GLU A 174 9.20 -8.79 12.92
C GLU A 174 10.06 -9.11 11.70
N VAL A 175 9.71 -8.54 10.55
CA VAL A 175 10.68 -8.54 9.46
C VAL A 175 11.61 -7.43 9.87
N GLU A 176 12.86 -7.79 10.14
CA GLU A 176 13.92 -6.80 10.19
C GLU A 176 13.79 -5.95 8.93
N LEU A 177 13.43 -4.67 9.12
CA LEU A 177 13.44 -3.68 8.06
C LEU A 177 14.79 -3.80 7.37
N THR A 178 14.79 -3.87 6.03
CA THR A 178 16.07 -3.84 5.33
C THR A 178 16.78 -2.53 5.66
N ALA A 179 18.12 -2.53 5.68
CA ALA A 179 18.90 -1.33 6.00
C ALA A 179 18.54 -0.13 5.11
N GLU A 180 18.03 -0.39 3.90
CA GLU A 180 17.57 0.61 2.94
C GLU A 180 16.20 1.21 3.34
N GLU A 181 15.29 0.40 3.88
CA GLU A 181 13.99 0.84 4.40
C GLU A 181 14.11 1.60 5.73
N GLN A 182 15.01 1.17 6.62
CA GLN A 182 15.36 1.92 7.84
C GLN A 182 15.93 3.30 7.48
N ARG A 183 16.89 3.34 6.55
CA ARG A 183 17.49 4.60 6.11
C ARG A 183 16.44 5.54 5.50
N ARG A 184 15.50 5.02 4.69
CA ARG A 184 14.40 5.84 4.12
C ARG A 184 13.46 6.39 5.20
N GLN A 185 13.14 5.60 6.23
CA GLN A 185 12.28 6.03 7.33
C GLN A 185 12.98 7.08 8.22
N ASP A 186 14.28 6.91 8.48
CA ASP A 186 15.10 7.90 9.20
C ASP A 186 15.26 9.19 8.39
N LEU A 187 15.33 9.12 7.06
CA LEU A 187 15.37 10.31 6.19
C LEU A 187 14.04 11.08 6.20
N LEU A 188 12.90 10.40 6.31
CA LEU A 188 11.59 11.05 6.45
C LEU A 188 11.44 11.73 7.81
N LEU A 189 12.02 11.16 8.87
CA LEU A 189 12.03 11.73 10.22
C LEU A 189 13.06 12.86 10.40
N ASN A 190 14.03 12.97 9.49
CA ASN A 190 15.07 14.00 9.48
C ASN A 190 15.04 14.86 8.20
N GLY A 191 13.85 15.12 7.66
CA GLY A 191 13.67 16.24 6.74
C GLY A 191 14.08 17.56 7.42
N PRO A 192 14.48 18.61 6.68
CA PRO A 192 14.87 19.89 7.27
C PRO A 192 13.75 20.35 8.20
N ALA A 193 14.04 20.35 9.50
CA ALA A 193 13.06 20.69 10.52
C ALA A 193 12.62 22.14 10.30
N ILE A 194 11.34 22.36 9.99
CA ILE A 194 10.74 23.68 10.05
C ILE A 194 10.92 24.19 11.50
N GLY A 195 11.83 25.13 11.69
CA GLY A 195 12.18 25.71 13.00
C GLY A 195 13.18 24.92 13.86
N GLY A 196 13.87 23.89 13.32
CA GLY A 196 15.08 23.35 13.95
C GLY A 196 16.24 24.35 13.84
N PRO A 197 17.40 24.12 14.51
CA PRO A 197 18.54 25.00 14.31
C PRO A 197 18.87 24.99 12.81
N GLU A 198 18.61 26.13 12.15
CA GLU A 198 19.02 26.34 10.77
C GLU A 198 20.51 26.06 10.74
N THR A 199 20.93 25.02 10.02
CA THR A 199 22.35 24.88 9.68
C THR A 199 22.69 26.14 8.90
N ALA A 200 23.45 27.03 9.53
CA ALA A 200 23.82 28.29 8.93
C ALA A 200 24.52 27.99 7.61
N GLN A 201 24.27 28.79 6.57
CA GLN A 201 24.92 28.62 5.28
C GLN A 201 26.46 28.59 5.43
N ASP A 202 26.99 29.31 6.43
CA ASP A 202 28.40 29.30 6.81
C ASP A 202 28.91 27.92 7.26
N ASP A 203 28.08 27.09 7.92
CA ASP A 203 28.44 25.73 8.32
C ASP A 203 28.42 24.76 7.13
N ILE A 204 27.51 24.98 6.18
CA ILE A 204 27.45 24.25 4.90
C ILE A 204 28.70 24.60 4.08
N ASP A 205 29.02 25.88 3.97
CA ASP A 205 30.20 26.37 3.25
C ASP A 205 31.50 25.89 3.90
N ALA A 206 31.56 25.79 5.24
CA ALA A 206 32.70 25.21 5.95
C ALA A 206 32.87 23.71 5.66
N MET A 207 31.77 22.93 5.62
CA MET A 207 31.81 21.51 5.26
C MET A 207 32.24 21.28 3.81
N PHE A 208 31.79 22.11 2.87
CA PHE A 208 32.20 22.03 1.47
C PHE A 208 33.62 22.58 1.25
N ALA A 209 34.08 23.54 2.05
CA ALA A 209 35.45 24.02 2.02
C ALA A 209 36.45 22.98 2.59
N GLU A 210 36.05 22.22 3.60
CA GLU A 210 36.89 21.16 4.19
C GLU A 210 37.05 19.94 3.26
N HIS A 211 36.13 19.76 2.29
CA HIS A 211 36.18 18.69 1.28
C HIS A 211 36.56 19.18 -0.15
N ASN A 212 36.77 20.48 -0.37
CA ASN A 212 37.19 21.01 -1.67
C ASN A 212 38.72 20.99 -1.84
N THR A 213 39.24 19.81 -2.17
CA THR A 213 40.55 19.69 -2.84
C THR A 213 40.39 19.56 -4.36
N ALA A 214 39.26 19.96 -4.93
CA ALA A 214 39.07 20.08 -6.37
C ALA A 214 38.92 21.56 -6.70
N GLY A 215 39.96 22.15 -7.28
CA GLY A 215 39.93 23.54 -7.72
C GLY A 215 38.98 23.69 -8.92
N GLN A 216 38.55 24.92 -9.19
CA GLN A 216 37.83 25.26 -10.43
C GLN A 216 38.57 24.73 -11.68
N ASP A 217 39.90 24.64 -11.61
CA ASP A 217 40.78 24.08 -12.64
C ASP A 217 40.50 22.58 -12.94
N ASP A 218 40.10 21.79 -11.95
CA ASP A 218 39.75 20.37 -12.13
C ASP A 218 38.36 20.20 -12.77
N ILE A 219 37.46 21.14 -12.48
CA ILE A 219 36.12 21.21 -13.10
C ILE A 219 36.26 21.65 -14.56
N ASP A 220 37.10 22.63 -14.84
CA ASP A 220 37.37 23.10 -16.21
C ASP A 220 38.08 22.01 -17.04
N ALA A 221 38.97 21.22 -16.43
CA ALA A 221 39.62 20.08 -17.08
C ALA A 221 38.65 18.95 -17.47
N LEU A 222 37.52 18.80 -16.76
CA LEU A 222 36.47 17.82 -17.08
C LEU A 222 35.64 18.21 -18.31
N PHE A 223 35.58 19.50 -18.65
CA PHE A 223 34.79 20.02 -19.78
C PHE A 223 35.62 20.50 -20.97
N SER A 224 36.95 20.56 -20.85
CA SER A 224 37.84 21.06 -21.92
C SER A 224 38.45 19.97 -22.82
N THR A 225 38.13 18.69 -22.62
CA THR A 225 38.69 17.57 -23.39
C THR A 225 37.91 17.10 -24.63
N ASP A 226 36.97 17.86 -25.17
CA ASP A 226 36.16 17.39 -26.32
C ASP A 226 35.93 18.42 -27.45
N ASP A 227 36.90 19.28 -27.79
CA ASP A 227 36.74 20.22 -28.92
C ASP A 227 37.96 20.39 -29.87
N ASP A 228 38.89 19.43 -29.90
CA ASP A 228 40.07 19.50 -30.79
C ASP A 228 40.00 18.60 -32.04
N ASP A 229 38.82 18.10 -32.41
CA ASP A 229 38.67 17.31 -33.64
C ASP A 229 37.34 17.58 -34.39
N LYS A 230 37.24 18.78 -35.01
CA LYS A 230 36.60 18.97 -36.34
C LYS A 230 36.81 20.37 -36.90
N LYS A 231 37.81 20.48 -37.78
CA LYS A 231 37.95 21.60 -38.73
C LYS A 231 37.03 21.37 -39.94
N LYS A 232 36.34 22.45 -40.35
CA LYS A 232 35.65 22.71 -41.64
C LYS A 232 34.17 22.30 -41.71
N ASP A 233 33.28 23.29 -41.66
CA ASP A 233 32.61 23.81 -42.87
C ASP A 233 31.79 25.09 -42.59
N LYS A 234 32.14 26.15 -43.34
CA LYS A 234 31.41 27.35 -43.76
C LYS A 234 30.39 28.03 -42.84
N ASP A 235 30.74 29.26 -42.47
CA ASP A 235 29.83 30.36 -42.18
C ASP A 235 28.86 30.59 -43.36
N GLU A 236 27.57 30.31 -43.15
CA GLU A 236 26.48 31.00 -43.84
C GLU A 236 25.72 31.79 -42.77
N GLU A 237 26.10 33.08 -42.63
CA GLU A 237 25.28 34.05 -41.91
C GLU A 237 23.96 34.22 -42.68
N VAL A 238 22.87 33.73 -42.11
CA VAL A 238 21.51 33.95 -42.62
C VAL A 238 21.26 35.45 -42.57
N SER A 239 21.02 36.06 -43.75
CA SER A 239 20.79 37.50 -43.83
C SER A 239 19.39 37.84 -43.30
N GLN A 240 19.24 39.05 -42.78
CA GLN A 240 17.98 39.50 -42.19
C GLN A 240 16.82 39.51 -43.23
N ASP A 241 17.13 39.60 -44.51
CA ASP A 241 16.16 39.51 -45.61
C ASP A 241 15.57 38.08 -45.76
N ASP A 242 16.31 37.04 -45.37
CA ASP A 242 15.85 35.64 -45.41
C ASP A 242 14.89 35.32 -44.25
N ILE A 243 15.01 36.04 -43.14
CA ILE A 243 14.13 35.89 -41.96
C ILE A 243 12.77 36.57 -42.23
N ASP A 244 12.78 37.73 -42.89
CA ASP A 244 11.56 38.48 -43.19
C ASP A 244 10.67 37.79 -44.26
N ALA A 245 11.26 37.01 -45.16
CA ALA A 245 10.52 36.22 -46.15
C ALA A 245 9.77 35.01 -45.56
N LEU A 246 10.10 34.59 -44.33
CA LEU A 246 9.52 33.42 -43.67
C LEU A 246 8.26 33.74 -42.85
N PHE A 247 7.99 35.01 -42.57
CA PHE A 247 6.87 35.47 -41.75
C PHE A 247 5.99 36.54 -42.41
N GLY A 248 6.16 36.77 -43.73
CA GLY A 248 5.33 37.67 -44.56
C GLY A 248 4.32 36.94 -45.42
#